data_AF-A0A1M5DLC2-F1
#
_entry.id   AF-A0A1M5DLC2-F1
#
_cell.length_a   1.000
_cell.length_b   1.000
_cell.length_c   1.000
_cell.angle_alpha   90.00
_cell.angle_beta   90.00
_cell.angle_gamma   90.00
#
_symmetry.space_group_name_H-M   'P 1'
#
loop_
_entity.id
_entity.type
_entity.pdbx_description
1 polymer ?
#
loop_
_entity_poly.entity_id
_entity_poly.type
_entity_poly.pdbx_seq_one_letter_code
_entity_poly.pdbx_strand_id
1 'polypeptide(L)'
;MLSNFQFIAEKWPNIFNRFSKAEELAVTDPRTSLAYSRMGLELAVNWMFEYDLELELPYDTSLNGLMRDFKFNEQVPRKIINDLHLIRKAGNLALHNKSVNKQDSLQATENSFFLVGF
;
A
#
# COMPACT_ATOMS: atom_id res chain seq x y z
N MET A 1 -21.32 -3.82 -4.37
CA MET A 1 -20.59 -3.06 -5.41
C MET A 1 -19.32 -3.85 -5.71
N LEU A 2 -18.91 -3.95 -6.97
CA LEU A 2 -17.62 -4.55 -7.33
C LEU A 2 -16.50 -3.59 -6.93
N SER A 3 -15.41 -4.12 -6.38
CA SER A 3 -14.26 -3.32 -5.93
C SER A 3 -13.44 -2.82 -7.13
N ASN A 4 -12.84 -1.63 -7.06
CA ASN A 4 -11.89 -1.20 -8.09
C ASN A 4 -10.67 -2.13 -8.17
N PHE A 5 -10.39 -2.89 -7.10
CA PHE A 5 -9.29 -3.86 -7.06
C PHE A 5 -9.65 -5.23 -7.64
N GLN A 6 -10.84 -5.41 -8.24
CA GLN A 6 -11.30 -6.72 -8.70
C GLN A 6 -10.32 -7.43 -9.66
N PHE A 7 -9.56 -6.67 -10.44
CA PHE A 7 -8.59 -7.19 -11.41
C PHE A 7 -7.40 -7.94 -10.77
N ILE A 8 -7.11 -7.70 -9.48
CA ILE A 8 -6.04 -8.40 -8.76
C ILE A 8 -6.54 -9.58 -7.91
N ALA A 9 -7.86 -9.81 -7.84
CA ALA A 9 -8.45 -10.78 -6.91
C ALA A 9 -7.97 -12.21 -7.12
N GLU A 10 -7.75 -12.63 -8.38
CA GLU A 10 -7.30 -13.98 -8.71
C GLU A 10 -5.79 -14.16 -8.47
N LYS A 11 -4.98 -13.21 -8.92
CA LYS A 11 -3.50 -13.30 -8.84
C LYS A 11 -2.97 -13.03 -7.44
N TRP A 12 -3.57 -12.08 -6.73
CA TRP A 12 -3.09 -11.60 -5.43
C TRP A 12 -4.23 -11.45 -4.41
N PRO A 13 -4.89 -12.56 -4.02
CA PRO A 13 -6.09 -12.52 -3.17
C PRO A 13 -5.87 -11.84 -1.82
N ASN A 14 -4.68 -12.00 -1.22
CA ASN A 14 -4.36 -11.35 0.05
C ASN A 14 -4.24 -9.82 -0.08
N ILE A 15 -3.61 -9.35 -1.16
CA ILE A 15 -3.47 -7.91 -1.46
C ILE A 15 -4.86 -7.33 -1.79
N PHE A 16 -5.63 -8.02 -2.63
CA PHE A 16 -7.02 -7.69 -2.96
C PHE A 16 -7.87 -7.50 -1.70
N ASN A 17 -7.85 -8.47 -0.78
CA ASN A 17 -8.65 -8.41 0.43
C ASN A 17 -8.33 -7.18 1.29
N ARG A 18 -7.06 -6.75 1.35
CA ARG A 18 -6.67 -5.54 2.09
C ARG A 18 -7.15 -4.28 1.39
N PHE A 19 -6.89 -4.13 0.09
CA PHE A 19 -7.28 -2.91 -0.62
C PHE A 19 -8.78 -2.78 -0.85
N SER A 20 -9.50 -3.88 -1.08
CA SER A 20 -10.95 -3.88 -1.14
C SER A 20 -11.56 -3.44 0.19
N LYS A 21 -11.01 -3.87 1.34
CA LYS A 21 -11.49 -3.41 2.64
C LYS A 21 -11.13 -1.95 2.92
N ALA A 22 -9.96 -1.50 2.46
CA ALA A 22 -9.59 -0.09 2.52
C ALA A 22 -10.58 0.79 1.75
N GLU A 23 -10.97 0.36 0.55
CA GLU A 23 -11.93 1.04 -0.32
C GLU A 23 -13.34 1.10 0.32
N GLU A 24 -13.84 -0.01 0.84
CA GLU A 24 -15.14 -0.09 1.51
C GLU A 24 -15.27 0.93 2.67
N LEU A 25 -14.16 1.14 3.39
CA LEU A 25 -14.11 1.97 4.59
C LEU A 25 -13.63 3.40 4.32
N ALA A 26 -13.23 3.73 3.09
CA ALA A 26 -12.53 4.99 2.77
C ALA A 26 -13.31 6.25 3.20
N VAL A 27 -14.64 6.17 3.23
CA VAL A 27 -15.52 7.27 3.65
C VAL A 27 -16.02 7.13 5.09
N THR A 28 -16.35 5.91 5.51
CA THR A 28 -17.09 5.63 6.75
C THR A 28 -16.16 5.46 7.95
N ASP A 29 -14.96 4.92 7.75
CA ASP A 29 -13.93 4.78 8.77
C ASP A 29 -12.54 5.05 8.17
N PRO A 30 -12.14 6.33 8.07
CA PRO A 30 -10.84 6.72 7.51
C PRO A 30 -9.65 6.07 8.21
N ARG A 31 -9.71 5.88 9.54
CA ARG A 31 -8.60 5.29 10.30
C ARG A 31 -8.41 3.83 9.92
N THR A 32 -9.49 3.04 9.92
CA THR A 32 -9.41 1.63 9.54
C THR A 32 -9.07 1.46 8.06
N SER A 33 -9.59 2.34 7.18
CA SER A 33 -9.23 2.36 5.76
C SER A 33 -7.73 2.56 5.55
N LEU A 34 -7.11 3.51 6.26
CA LEU A 34 -5.68 3.77 6.21
C LEU A 34 -4.85 2.60 6.75
N ALA A 35 -5.31 1.94 7.80
CA ALA A 35 -4.67 0.75 8.32
C ALA A 35 -4.64 -0.37 7.26
N TYR A 36 -5.78 -0.64 6.61
CA TYR A 36 -5.86 -1.63 5.54
C TYR A 36 -5.04 -1.25 4.31
N SER A 37 -5.00 0.03 3.93
CA SER A 37 -4.16 0.52 2.83
C SER A 37 -2.68 0.23 3.12
N ARG A 38 -2.22 0.49 4.35
CA ARG A 38 -0.84 0.17 4.75
C ARG A 38 -0.56 -1.33 4.76
N MET A 39 -1.50 -2.15 5.25
CA MET A 39 -1.35 -3.61 5.24
C MET A 39 -1.27 -4.15 3.81
N GLY A 40 -2.08 -3.62 2.88
CA GLY A 40 -2.03 -3.99 1.47
C GLY A 40 -0.71 -3.59 0.82
N LEU A 41 -0.22 -2.37 1.09
CA LEU A 41 1.09 -1.90 0.65
C LEU A 41 2.22 -2.82 1.15
N GLU A 42 2.16 -3.21 2.43
CA GLU A 42 3.15 -4.11 3.03
C GLU A 42 3.16 -5.48 2.34
N LEU A 43 1.99 -6.07 2.07
CA LEU A 43 1.91 -7.32 1.31
C LEU A 43 2.44 -7.19 -0.12
N ALA A 44 2.11 -6.09 -0.81
CA ALA A 44 2.57 -5.85 -2.17
C ALA A 44 4.09 -5.70 -2.26
N VAL A 45 4.70 -4.89 -1.39
CA VAL A 45 6.15 -4.70 -1.38
C VAL A 45 6.86 -6.00 -1.00
N ASN A 46 6.40 -6.71 0.03
CA ASN A 46 7.00 -7.99 0.39
C ASN A 46 6.90 -9.01 -0.76
N TRP A 47 5.77 -9.06 -1.46
CA TRP A 47 5.62 -9.92 -2.63
C TRP A 47 6.63 -9.57 -3.73
N MET A 48 6.90 -8.29 -3.98
CA MET A 48 7.95 -7.89 -4.95
C MET A 48 9.33 -8.41 -4.52
N PHE A 49 9.72 -8.23 -3.26
CA PHE A 49 11.00 -8.73 -2.75
C PHE A 49 11.11 -10.26 -2.69
N GLU A 50 9.98 -10.98 -2.64
CA GLU A 50 9.97 -12.44 -2.60
C GLU A 50 10.09 -13.07 -4.01
N TYR A 51 9.50 -12.43 -5.03
CA TYR A 51 9.40 -13.01 -6.38
C TYR A 51 10.24 -12.29 -7.44
N ASP A 52 10.74 -11.10 -7.19
CA ASP A 52 11.67 -10.40 -8.09
C ASP A 52 13.12 -10.77 -7.76
N LEU A 53 13.78 -11.45 -8.69
CA LEU A 53 15.16 -11.94 -8.54
C LEU A 53 16.20 -10.81 -8.49
N GLU A 54 15.86 -9.60 -8.94
CA GLU A 54 16.75 -8.44 -8.88
C GLU A 54 16.76 -7.79 -7.49
N LEU A 55 15.70 -7.99 -6.71
CA LEU A 55 15.54 -7.44 -5.36
C LEU A 55 16.16 -8.36 -4.30
N GLU A 56 17.04 -7.79 -3.49
CA GLU A 56 17.65 -8.47 -2.35
C GLU A 56 17.15 -7.84 -1.05
N LEU A 57 16.86 -8.67 -0.03
CA LEU A 57 16.40 -8.16 1.24
C LEU A 57 17.49 -7.30 1.91
N PRO A 58 17.21 -6.02 2.24
CA PRO A 58 18.13 -5.18 2.98
C PRO A 58 18.20 -5.61 4.44
N TYR A 59 19.18 -5.06 5.18
CA TYR A 59 19.31 -5.30 6.63
C TYR A 59 18.05 -4.89 7.42
N ASP A 60 17.43 -3.76 7.07
CA ASP A 60 16.15 -3.32 7.64
C ASP A 60 15.01 -3.80 6.74
N THR A 61 14.38 -4.91 7.12
CA THR A 61 13.24 -5.50 6.40
C THR A 61 11.89 -4.86 6.78
N SER A 62 11.88 -3.77 7.54
CA SER A 62 10.66 -3.00 7.74
C SER A 62 10.17 -2.42 6.41
N LEU A 63 8.87 -2.17 6.28
CA LEU A 63 8.31 -1.53 5.08
C LEU A 63 9.04 -0.23 4.70
N ASN A 64 9.50 0.55 5.68
CA ASN A 64 10.27 1.76 5.38
C ASN A 64 11.68 1.46 4.86
N GLY A 65 12.33 0.40 5.36
CA GLY A 65 13.63 -0.06 4.87
C GLY A 65 13.53 -0.59 3.44
N LEU A 66 12.56 -1.47 3.17
CA LEU A 66 12.28 -2.00 1.82
C LEU A 66 12.02 -0.89 0.80
N MET A 67 11.16 0.08 1.13
CA MET A 67 10.84 1.19 0.21
C MET A 67 12.00 2.20 0.02
N ARG A 68 13.04 2.14 0.85
CA ARG A 68 14.25 2.97 0.69
C ARG A 68 15.34 2.24 -0.07
N ASP A 69 15.17 0.95 -0.35
CA ASP A 69 16.12 0.19 -1.14
C ASP A 69 16.32 0.83 -2.52
N PHE A 70 17.57 0.82 -2.99
CA PHE A 70 17.93 1.48 -4.24
C PHE A 70 17.34 0.74 -5.43
N LYS A 71 17.47 -0.59 -5.49
CA LYS A 71 16.98 -1.40 -6.62
C LYS A 71 15.46 -1.34 -6.71
N PHE A 72 14.77 -1.40 -5.57
CA PHE A 72 13.32 -1.20 -5.53
C PHE A 72 12.90 0.14 -6.15
N ASN A 73 13.60 1.22 -5.81
CA ASN A 73 13.29 2.56 -6.32
C ASN A 73 13.68 2.76 -7.80
N GLU A 74 14.57 1.93 -8.36
CA GLU A 74 14.86 1.94 -9.81
C GLU A 74 13.74 1.27 -10.62
N GLN A 75 13.08 0.25 -10.07
CA GLN A 75 12.03 -0.49 -10.76
C GLN A 75 10.66 0.22 -10.74
N VAL A 76 10.42 1.09 -9.75
CA VAL A 76 9.12 1.75 -9.56
C VAL A 76 9.19 3.23 -9.98
N PRO A 77 8.26 3.72 -10.81
CA PRO A 77 8.22 5.14 -11.18
C PRO A 77 8.22 6.07 -9.97
N ARG A 78 9.03 7.14 -10.02
CA ARG A 78 9.20 8.09 -8.89
C ARG A 78 7.88 8.65 -8.35
N LYS A 79 6.88 8.90 -9.22
CA LYS A 79 5.55 9.35 -8.79
C LYS A 79 4.91 8.32 -7.86
N ILE A 80 4.94 7.05 -8.24
CA ILE A 80 4.36 5.97 -7.45
C ILE A 80 5.09 5.84 -6.12
N ILE A 81 6.42 5.90 -6.09
CA ILE A 81 7.19 5.88 -4.83
C ILE A 81 6.70 6.94 -3.83
N ASN A 82 6.45 8.17 -4.30
CA ASN A 82 5.88 9.22 -3.45
C ASN A 82 4.49 8.85 -2.93
N ASP A 83 3.64 8.31 -3.81
CA ASP A 83 2.29 7.85 -3.49
C ASP A 83 2.31 6.72 -2.43
N LEU A 84 3.26 5.78 -2.52
CA LEU A 84 3.46 4.73 -1.52
C LEU A 84 3.92 5.29 -0.17
N HIS A 85 4.81 6.28 -0.18
CA HIS A 85 5.25 6.92 1.06
C HIS A 85 4.11 7.68 1.74
N LEU A 86 3.16 8.25 0.98
CA LEU A 86 1.95 8.84 1.53
C LEU A 86 1.09 7.78 2.24
N ILE A 87 0.83 6.63 1.59
CA ILE A 87 0.10 5.51 2.20
C ILE A 87 0.79 5.05 3.49
N ARG A 88 2.10 4.82 3.46
CA ARG A 88 2.88 4.40 4.63
C ARG A 88 2.76 5.38 5.79
N LYS A 89 2.92 6.68 5.52
CA LYS A 89 2.87 7.74 6.55
C LYS A 89 1.46 7.87 7.13
N ALA A 90 0.43 7.93 6.29
CA ALA A 90 -0.96 8.05 6.73
C ALA A 90 -1.42 6.81 7.52
N GLY A 91 -1.06 5.60 7.07
CA GLY A 91 -1.30 4.37 7.80
C GLY A 91 -0.59 4.31 9.16
N ASN A 92 0.64 4.80 9.25
CA ASN A 92 1.33 4.92 10.54
C ASN A 92 0.58 5.87 11.49
N LEU A 93 0.12 7.04 11.02
CA LEU A 93 -0.69 7.96 11.84
C LEU A 93 -1.97 7.28 12.33
N ALA A 94 -2.63 6.51 11.46
CA ALA A 94 -3.82 5.75 11.81
C ALA A 94 -3.57 4.71 12.91
N LEU A 95 -2.51 3.90 12.80
CA LEU A 95 -2.16 2.86 13.76
C LEU A 95 -1.64 3.40 15.10
N HIS A 96 -1.01 4.58 15.10
CA HIS A 96 -0.50 5.23 16.32
C HIS A 96 -1.50 6.20 16.97
N ASN A 97 -2.80 6.06 16.69
CA ASN A 97 -3.87 6.91 17.25
C ASN A 97 -3.66 8.42 17.05
N LYS A 98 -3.00 8.82 15.94
CA LYS A 98 -2.83 10.23 15.56
C LYS A 98 -4.01 10.70 14.70
N SER A 99 -4.15 12.02 14.55
CA SER A 99 -5.21 12.62 13.73
C SER A 99 -5.06 12.21 12.27
N VAL A 100 -6.16 11.78 11.67
CA VAL A 100 -6.32 11.44 10.25
C VAL A 100 -7.72 11.86 9.84
N ASN A 101 -7.91 12.16 8.56
CA ASN A 101 -9.19 12.62 8.03
C ASN A 101 -9.61 11.80 6.79
N LYS A 102 -10.83 12.06 6.31
CA LYS A 102 -11.42 11.37 5.15
C LYS A 102 -10.64 11.60 3.85
N GLN A 103 -10.02 12.75 3.66
CA GLN A 103 -9.21 13.00 2.46
C GLN A 103 -7.95 12.12 2.48
N ASP A 104 -7.34 11.92 3.65
CA ASP A 104 -6.18 11.03 3.80
C ASP A 104 -6.51 9.60 3.35
N SER A 105 -7.67 9.06 3.78
CA SER A 105 -8.10 7.70 3.40
C SER A 105 -8.49 7.57 1.93
N LEU A 106 -9.18 8.57 1.38
CA LEU A 106 -9.50 8.59 -0.06
C LEU A 106 -8.24 8.62 -0.91
N GLN A 107 -7.28 9.50 -0.59
CA GLN A 107 -6.02 9.60 -1.32
C GLN A 107 -5.20 8.31 -1.21
N ALA A 108 -5.14 7.71 -0.02
CA ALA A 108 -4.42 6.45 0.17
C ALA A 108 -5.04 5.29 -0.63
N THR A 109 -6.37 5.24 -0.73
CA THR A 109 -7.07 4.23 -1.53
C THR A 109 -6.79 4.41 -3.02
N GLU A 110 -6.85 5.66 -3.51
CA GLU A 110 -6.52 5.99 -4.90
C GLU A 110 -5.06 5.64 -5.23
N ASN A 111 -4.12 6.02 -4.36
CA ASN A 111 -2.70 5.69 -4.52
C ASN A 111 -2.46 4.17 -4.52
N SER A 112 -3.23 3.42 -3.71
CA SER A 112 -3.13 1.95 -3.65
C SER A 112 -3.58 1.30 -4.95
N PHE A 113 -4.53 1.89 -5.66
CA PHE A 113 -4.94 1.41 -6.99
C PHE A 113 -3.79 1.53 -8.00
N PHE A 114 -3.10 2.68 -8.01
CA PHE A 114 -1.95 2.87 -8.88
C PHE A 114 -0.80 1.92 -8.57
N LEU A 115 -0.58 1.55 -7.30
CA LEU A 115 0.46 0.58 -6.93
C LEU A 115 0.29 -0.79 -7.61
N VAL A 116 -0.94 -1.28 -7.72
CA VAL A 116 -1.19 -2.65 -8.22
C VAL A 116 -1.63 -2.68 -9.67
N GLY A 117 -1.78 -1.51 -10.30
CA GLY A 117 -2.26 -1.36 -11.67
C GLY A 117 -1.17 -1.18 -12.74
N PHE A 118 0.12 -1.13 -12.37
CA PHE A 118 1.24 -1.04 -13.31
C PHE A 118 1.85 -2.41 -13.66
#